data_AF-A0A933ERA3-F1
#
_entry.id   AF-A0A933ERA3-F1
#
_cell.length_a   1.000
_cell.length_b   1.000
_cell.length_c   1.000
_cell.angle_alpha   90.00
_cell.angle_beta   90.00
_cell.angle_gamma   90.00
#
_symmetry.space_group_name_H-M   'P 1'
#
loop_
_entity.id
_entity.type
_entity.pdbx_description
1 polymer ?
#
loop_
_entity_poly.entity_id
_entity_poly.type
_entity_poly.pdbx_seq_one_letter_code
_entity_poly.pdbx_strand_id
1 'polypeptide(L)'
;MRCSKCGAENPSGNRFCGSCGATLAPGGRPEGSTCASCGAALAEGVSHCGQCGAPVGSAAGPASSSASVATPPAVQPGPGFVEGTLAPFLRSVNREPTGLAAAGVVFVVGALVSLLGWWPLGLPARTINAFVPQGNCVGVVPGSFAMYVCSMKVAALSVFGPVGLMVLLIVMRQTVTAWLKTLMPRLHTEARFLVGPVAATALFTMAWAGVHDAAPGRSGLLPQNVFPAVVGLFTFAVGRYGPAVQRALGAFFDFRDRFPRWMRFVAAMLVPLALSLIITYQQRVSQETLKEQVIVLVALATSYLALAPRAGDLLAGVREMVKKRQGGG
;
A
#
# COMPACT_ATOMS: atom_id res chain seq x y z
N MET A 1 -16.10 -46.67 8.89
CA MET A 1 -17.21 -46.03 9.63
C MET A 1 -17.88 -44.98 8.75
N ARG A 2 -19.22 -44.88 8.80
CA ARG A 2 -20.00 -44.00 7.92
C ARG A 2 -20.26 -42.66 8.62
N CYS A 3 -20.07 -41.55 7.91
CA CYS A 3 -20.33 -40.23 8.46
C CYS A 3 -21.83 -40.00 8.63
N SER A 4 -22.28 -39.65 9.84
CA SER A 4 -23.68 -39.33 10.12
C SER A 4 -24.16 -38.05 9.41
N LYS A 5 -23.26 -37.15 9.04
CA LYS A 5 -23.60 -35.86 8.41
C LYS A 5 -23.74 -35.94 6.88
N CYS A 6 -22.85 -36.66 6.20
CA CYS A 6 -22.83 -36.70 4.73
C CYS A 6 -22.91 -38.10 4.12
N GLY A 7 -22.95 -39.16 4.94
CA GLY A 7 -23.05 -40.54 4.46
C GLY A 7 -21.77 -41.13 3.88
N ALA A 8 -20.68 -40.37 3.78
CA ALA A 8 -19.41 -40.86 3.24
C ALA A 8 -18.79 -41.96 4.11
N GLU A 9 -18.18 -42.96 3.47
CA GLU A 9 -17.47 -44.05 4.13
C GLU A 9 -16.02 -43.65 4.42
N ASN A 10 -15.59 -43.84 5.67
CA ASN A 10 -14.26 -43.43 6.15
C ASN A 10 -13.52 -44.63 6.78
N PRO A 11 -12.18 -44.71 6.67
CA PRO A 11 -11.37 -45.73 7.33
C PRO A 11 -11.59 -45.76 8.86
N SER A 12 -11.54 -46.95 9.44
CA SER A 12 -11.56 -47.13 10.90
C SER A 12 -10.31 -46.51 11.53
N GLY A 13 -10.51 -45.56 12.45
CA GLY A 13 -9.43 -44.79 13.11
C GLY A 13 -9.44 -43.29 12.79
N ASN A 14 -10.16 -42.87 11.75
CA ASN A 14 -10.30 -41.45 11.43
C ASN A 14 -11.19 -40.74 12.46
N ARG A 15 -10.66 -39.66 13.05
CA ARG A 15 -11.43 -38.80 13.99
C ARG A 15 -12.39 -37.85 13.27
N PHE A 16 -12.15 -37.58 11.99
CA PHE A 16 -12.94 -36.66 11.16
C PHE A 16 -13.26 -37.29 9.81
N CYS A 17 -14.36 -36.87 9.20
CA CYS A 17 -14.76 -37.29 7.87
C CYS A 17 -13.90 -36.59 6.82
N GLY A 18 -13.25 -37.37 5.95
CA GLY A 18 -12.41 -36.84 4.87
C GLY A 18 -13.20 -36.07 3.79
N SER A 19 -14.52 -36.25 3.72
CA SER A 19 -15.38 -35.60 2.74
C SER A 19 -16.00 -34.29 3.24
N CYS A 20 -16.51 -34.24 4.47
CA CYS A 20 -17.23 -33.06 4.98
C CYS A 20 -16.63 -32.44 6.26
N GLY A 21 -15.55 -33.03 6.80
CA GLY A 21 -14.88 -32.55 8.02
C GLY A 21 -15.61 -32.83 9.34
N ALA A 22 -16.78 -33.47 9.33
CA ALA A 22 -17.52 -33.78 10.54
C ALA A 22 -16.78 -34.78 11.44
N THR A 23 -16.84 -34.58 12.76
CA THR A 23 -16.26 -35.51 13.75
C THR A 23 -16.95 -36.87 13.69
N LEU A 24 -16.16 -37.95 13.73
CA LEU A 24 -16.63 -39.32 13.62
C LEU A 24 -16.66 -40.06 14.97
N ALA A 25 -16.06 -39.51 16.02
CA ALA A 25 -16.03 -40.11 17.37
C ALA A 25 -16.49 -39.11 18.45
N PRO A 26 -17.33 -39.54 19.42
CA PRO A 26 -17.69 -38.73 20.58
C PRO A 26 -16.57 -38.84 21.63
N GLY A 27 -15.65 -37.88 21.62
CA GLY A 27 -14.67 -37.68 22.69
C GLY A 27 -15.03 -36.47 23.54
N GLY A 28 -16.18 -36.52 24.22
CA GLY A 28 -16.61 -35.47 25.15
C GLY A 28 -15.86 -35.59 26.48
N ARG A 29 -15.26 -34.50 26.94
CA ARG A 29 -14.79 -34.33 28.32
C ARG A 29 -15.96 -33.82 29.19
N PRO A 30 -15.90 -33.99 30.52
CA PRO A 30 -16.92 -33.43 31.40
C PRO A 30 -16.97 -31.91 31.28
N GLU A 31 -18.21 -31.40 31.34
CA GLU A 31 -18.56 -29.99 31.34
C GLU A 31 -17.80 -29.24 32.45
N GLY A 32 -17.18 -28.10 32.14
CA GLY A 32 -16.49 -27.25 33.13
C GLY A 32 -14.96 -27.37 33.23
N SER A 33 -14.27 -28.01 32.29
CA SER A 33 -12.80 -28.03 32.30
C SER A 33 -12.16 -26.64 32.07
N THR A 34 -11.07 -26.33 32.78
CA THR A 34 -10.31 -25.08 32.63
C THR A 34 -8.97 -25.30 31.93
N CYS A 35 -8.46 -24.26 31.28
CA CYS A 35 -7.17 -24.30 30.57
C CYS A 35 -6.01 -24.37 31.57
N ALA A 36 -5.19 -25.41 31.52
CA ALA A 36 -4.02 -25.55 32.37
C ALA A 36 -2.96 -24.45 32.18
N SER A 37 -2.96 -23.76 31.02
CA SER A 37 -1.97 -22.71 30.73
C SER A 37 -2.41 -21.30 31.15
N CYS A 38 -3.71 -21.01 31.24
CA CYS A 38 -4.18 -19.64 31.51
C CYS A 38 -5.44 -19.57 32.40
N GLY A 39 -5.98 -20.69 32.87
CA GLY A 39 -7.13 -20.77 33.77
C GLY A 39 -8.50 -20.51 33.13
N ALA A 40 -8.57 -20.16 31.84
CA ALA A 40 -9.84 -19.86 31.17
C ALA A 40 -10.75 -21.10 31.05
N ALA A 41 -12.07 -20.92 31.17
CA ALA A 41 -13.04 -21.99 30.95
C ALA A 41 -12.99 -22.47 29.48
N LEU A 42 -13.03 -23.79 29.29
CA LEU A 42 -12.99 -24.42 27.98
C LEU A 42 -14.40 -24.87 27.57
N ALA A 43 -14.83 -24.49 26.37
CA ALA A 43 -16.07 -25.00 25.78
C ALA A 43 -15.92 -26.47 25.38
N GLU A 44 -17.03 -27.20 25.30
CA GLU A 44 -17.01 -28.62 24.95
C GLU A 44 -16.41 -28.85 23.56
N GLY A 45 -15.57 -29.90 23.45
CA GLY A 45 -14.99 -30.32 22.18
C GLY A 45 -13.87 -29.42 21.61
N VAL A 46 -13.43 -28.37 22.31
CA VAL A 46 -12.33 -27.51 21.82
C VAL A 46 -10.97 -28.21 21.97
N SER A 47 -10.18 -28.23 20.89
CA SER A 47 -8.82 -28.79 20.89
C SER A 47 -7.75 -27.77 21.32
N HIS A 48 -8.10 -26.48 21.32
CA HIS A 48 -7.24 -25.37 21.73
C HIS A 48 -8.04 -24.37 22.58
N CYS A 49 -7.37 -23.69 23.51
CA CYS A 49 -7.99 -22.65 24.32
C CYS A 49 -8.28 -21.41 23.46
N GLY A 50 -9.53 -20.94 23.44
CA GLY A 50 -9.91 -19.73 22.69
C GLY A 50 -9.26 -18.44 23.21
N GLN A 51 -8.79 -18.44 24.46
CA GLN A 51 -8.18 -17.27 25.10
C GLN A 51 -6.67 -17.18 24.85
N CYS A 52 -5.93 -18.30 24.98
CA CYS A 52 -4.47 -18.30 24.90
C CYS A 52 -3.88 -19.17 23.78
N GLY A 53 -4.70 -19.94 23.07
CA GLY A 53 -4.26 -20.83 21.98
C GLY A 53 -3.57 -22.12 22.43
N ALA A 54 -3.38 -22.36 23.74
CA ALA A 54 -2.73 -23.57 24.23
C ALA A 54 -3.53 -24.84 23.83
N PRO A 55 -2.86 -25.95 23.45
CA PRO A 55 -3.52 -27.19 23.13
C PRO A 55 -4.17 -27.78 24.40
N VAL A 56 -5.41 -28.21 24.25
CA VAL A 56 -6.27 -28.64 25.34
C VAL A 56 -6.28 -30.16 25.35
N GLY A 57 -5.49 -30.80 26.22
CA GLY A 57 -5.46 -32.26 26.39
C GLY A 57 -4.09 -32.93 26.47
N SER A 58 -2.98 -32.18 26.39
CA SER A 58 -1.66 -32.73 26.74
C SER A 58 -1.37 -32.48 28.21
N ALA A 59 -1.52 -33.51 29.04
CA ALA A 59 -0.89 -33.53 30.35
C ALA A 59 0.62 -33.40 30.14
N ALA A 60 1.22 -32.37 30.75
CA ALA A 60 2.65 -32.17 30.77
C ALA A 60 3.31 -33.30 31.56
N GLY A 61 4.05 -34.17 30.88
CA GLY A 61 5.11 -35.01 31.44
C GLY A 61 6.45 -34.57 30.82
N PRO A 62 7.57 -34.62 31.57
CA PRO A 62 8.81 -34.00 31.14
C PRO A 62 9.50 -34.78 30.02
N ALA A 63 10.36 -34.04 29.32
CA ALA A 63 11.12 -34.42 28.14
C ALA A 63 11.74 -35.83 28.13
N SER A 64 11.65 -36.50 26.98
CA SER A 64 12.71 -37.39 26.49
C SER A 64 12.70 -37.49 24.96
N SER A 65 13.91 -37.40 24.42
CA SER A 65 14.30 -37.44 23.02
C SER A 65 13.87 -38.72 22.29
N SER A 66 13.52 -38.61 21.00
CA SER A 66 14.23 -39.29 19.90
C SER A 66 13.58 -39.06 18.52
N ALA A 67 14.47 -38.70 17.57
CA ALA A 67 14.53 -39.09 16.15
C ALA A 67 13.35 -38.81 15.18
N SER A 68 13.50 -37.68 14.46
CA SER A 68 13.54 -37.52 12.99
C SER A 68 12.84 -38.55 12.08
N VAL A 69 11.81 -38.09 11.35
CA VAL A 69 11.52 -38.52 9.98
C VAL A 69 11.78 -37.33 9.06
N ALA A 70 12.75 -37.48 8.16
CA ALA A 70 13.21 -36.45 7.25
C ALA A 70 12.11 -36.06 6.26
N THR A 71 11.62 -34.83 6.37
CA THR A 71 10.93 -34.11 5.29
C THR A 71 11.99 -33.55 4.34
N PRO A 72 11.83 -33.61 3.00
CA PRO A 72 12.76 -32.97 2.06
C PRO A 72 12.90 -31.47 2.43
N PRO A 73 14.13 -30.92 2.42
CA PRO A 73 14.37 -29.61 3.00
C PRO A 73 13.57 -28.55 2.25
N ALA A 74 12.63 -27.92 2.96
CA ALA A 74 12.23 -26.57 2.62
C ALA A 74 13.52 -25.74 2.59
N VAL A 75 13.82 -25.14 1.44
CA VAL A 75 14.94 -24.20 1.27
C VAL A 75 14.74 -23.09 2.30
N GLN A 76 15.47 -23.19 3.42
CA GLN A 76 15.57 -22.10 4.35
C GLN A 76 16.49 -21.06 3.71
N PRO A 77 16.08 -19.80 3.58
CA PRO A 77 17.04 -18.75 3.26
C PRO A 77 18.09 -18.75 4.37
N GLY A 78 19.35 -18.97 3.99
CA GLY A 78 20.47 -19.06 4.92
C GLY A 78 20.64 -17.77 5.74
N PRO A 79 21.31 -17.84 6.90
CA PRO A 79 21.46 -16.71 7.81
C PRO A 79 22.42 -15.69 7.20
N GLY A 80 21.87 -14.75 6.44
CA GLY A 80 22.61 -13.65 5.84
C GLY A 80 22.29 -12.35 6.57
N PHE A 81 23.16 -11.92 7.48
CA PHE A 81 23.38 -10.55 7.99
C PHE A 81 22.20 -9.73 8.59
N VAL A 82 20.93 -10.08 8.38
CA VAL A 82 19.74 -9.28 8.74
C VAL A 82 19.03 -9.80 10.02
N GLU A 83 19.37 -11.02 10.46
CA GLU A 83 18.64 -11.79 11.49
C GLU A 83 18.77 -11.26 12.93
N GLY A 84 19.78 -10.44 13.24
CA GLY A 84 20.10 -10.10 14.63
C GLY A 84 19.22 -9.02 15.28
N THR A 85 18.69 -8.07 14.49
CA THR A 85 18.02 -6.88 15.06
C THR A 85 16.92 -6.29 14.19
N LEU A 86 17.05 -6.36 12.86
CA LEU A 86 16.09 -5.69 11.96
C LEU A 86 14.74 -6.41 11.89
N ALA A 87 14.74 -7.74 11.72
CA ALA A 87 13.51 -8.52 11.67
C ALA A 87 12.63 -8.40 12.95
N PRO A 88 13.18 -8.55 14.17
CA PRO A 88 12.39 -8.34 15.39
C PRO A 88 11.93 -6.88 15.54
N PHE A 89 12.73 -5.90 15.13
CA PHE A 89 12.31 -4.49 15.11
C PHE A 89 11.15 -4.23 14.13
N LEU A 90 11.24 -4.69 12.88
CA LEU A 90 10.15 -4.50 11.92
C LEU A 90 8.87 -5.20 12.36
N ARG A 91 8.99 -6.37 13.02
CA ARG A 91 7.84 -7.06 13.62
C ARG A 91 7.22 -6.26 14.76
N SER A 92 8.01 -5.66 15.65
CA SER A 92 7.48 -4.84 16.75
C SER A 92 6.78 -3.58 16.22
N VAL A 93 7.39 -2.93 15.23
CA VAL A 93 6.83 -1.78 14.50
C VAL A 93 5.50 -2.13 13.83
N ASN A 94 5.42 -3.29 13.18
CA ASN A 94 4.21 -3.70 12.46
C ASN A 94 3.06 -4.15 13.39
N ARG A 95 3.39 -4.64 14.60
CA ARG A 95 2.41 -5.06 15.61
C ARG A 95 1.89 -3.91 16.47
N GLU A 96 2.52 -2.75 16.40
CA GLU A 96 2.11 -1.56 17.14
C GLU A 96 0.69 -1.13 16.71
N PRO A 97 -0.28 -1.02 17.65
CA PRO A 97 -1.70 -0.96 17.32
C PRO A 97 -2.11 0.35 16.63
N THR A 98 -1.44 1.46 16.90
CA THR A 98 -1.74 2.75 16.28
C THR A 98 -1.16 2.84 14.87
N GLY A 99 -0.07 2.13 14.58
CA GLY A 99 0.67 2.20 13.32
C GLY A 99 1.59 3.42 13.20
N LEU A 100 1.75 4.21 14.27
CA LEU A 100 2.61 5.40 14.28
C LEU A 100 4.09 5.03 14.15
N ALA A 101 4.52 3.93 14.77
CA ALA A 101 5.88 3.44 14.60
C ALA A 101 6.14 3.06 13.12
N ALA A 102 5.18 2.38 12.50
CA ALA A 102 5.28 1.97 11.10
C ALA A 102 5.25 3.18 10.16
N ALA A 103 4.43 4.19 10.46
CA ALA A 103 4.43 5.48 9.76
C ALA A 103 5.80 6.18 9.83
N GLY A 104 6.43 6.19 11.01
CA GLY A 104 7.78 6.72 11.19
C GLY A 104 8.82 6.00 10.32
N VAL A 105 8.81 4.66 10.33
CA VAL A 105 9.71 3.85 9.47
C VAL A 105 9.43 4.10 7.99
N VAL A 106 8.16 4.16 7.56
CA VAL A 106 7.78 4.49 6.17
C VAL A 106 8.33 5.85 5.76
N PHE A 107 8.21 6.86 6.62
CA PHE A 107 8.71 8.20 6.32
C PHE A 107 10.24 8.21 6.20
N VAL A 108 10.95 7.57 7.14
CA VAL A 108 12.43 7.49 7.10
C VAL A 108 12.92 6.75 5.86
N VAL A 109 12.37 5.56 5.58
CA VAL A 109 12.73 4.78 4.40
C VAL A 109 12.36 5.53 3.12
N GLY A 110 11.20 6.18 3.07
CA GLY A 110 10.78 7.02 1.95
C GLY A 110 11.73 8.20 1.73
N ALA A 111 12.16 8.88 2.79
CA ALA A 111 13.11 9.98 2.70
C ALA A 111 14.46 9.50 2.16
N LEU A 112 14.96 8.35 2.63
CA LEU A 112 16.18 7.73 2.11
C LEU A 112 16.04 7.38 0.62
N VAL A 113 14.92 6.77 0.22
CA VAL A 113 14.63 6.46 -1.20
C VAL A 113 14.61 7.73 -2.05
N SER A 114 13.98 8.80 -1.55
CA SER A 114 13.90 10.07 -2.27
C SER A 114 15.27 10.75 -2.40
N LEU A 115 16.06 10.76 -1.32
CA LEU A 115 17.40 11.37 -1.28
C LEU A 115 18.40 10.63 -2.17
N LEU A 116 18.51 9.30 -1.99
CA LEU A 116 19.42 8.46 -2.78
C LEU A 116 18.94 8.33 -4.23
N GLY A 117 17.62 8.31 -4.42
CA GLY A 117 16.99 8.21 -5.73
C GLY A 117 16.90 9.52 -6.50
N TRP A 118 17.19 10.68 -5.89
CA TRP A 118 16.91 11.99 -6.48
C TRP A 118 17.49 12.17 -7.88
N TRP A 119 18.77 11.79 -8.05
CA TRP A 119 19.44 11.86 -9.34
C TRP A 119 19.09 10.70 -10.29
N PRO A 120 19.23 9.42 -9.90
CA PRO A 120 18.98 8.31 -10.83
C PRO A 120 17.50 8.15 -11.20
N LEU A 121 16.57 8.32 -10.26
CA LEU A 121 15.13 8.21 -10.55
C LEU A 121 14.62 9.41 -11.34
N GLY A 122 15.23 10.60 -11.18
CA GLY A 122 14.85 11.80 -11.93
C GLY A 122 15.35 11.81 -13.39
N LEU A 123 16.26 10.90 -13.76
CA LEU A 123 16.89 10.89 -15.08
C LEU A 123 15.86 10.80 -16.24
N PRO A 124 14.86 9.89 -16.23
CA PRO A 124 13.88 9.82 -17.31
C PRO A 124 13.11 11.14 -17.50
N ALA A 125 12.72 11.79 -16.40
CA ALA A 125 12.00 13.06 -16.45
C ALA A 125 12.88 14.18 -17.02
N ARG A 126 14.15 14.26 -16.61
CA ARG A 126 15.13 15.23 -17.14
C ARG A 126 15.41 15.00 -18.61
N THR A 127 15.56 13.74 -19.03
CA THR A 127 15.75 13.39 -20.43
C THR A 127 14.55 13.81 -21.27
N ILE A 128 13.32 13.55 -20.82
CA ILE A 128 12.11 14.00 -21.51
C ILE A 128 12.07 15.53 -21.61
N ASN A 129 12.35 16.23 -20.49
CA ASN A 129 12.32 17.69 -20.44
C ASN A 129 13.40 18.34 -21.32
N ALA A 130 14.54 17.68 -21.54
CA ALA A 130 15.61 18.18 -22.41
C ALA A 130 15.18 18.25 -23.88
N PHE A 131 14.19 17.47 -24.31
CA PHE A 131 13.62 17.53 -25.66
C PHE A 131 12.55 18.61 -25.83
N VAL A 132 12.14 19.29 -24.75
CA VAL A 132 11.10 20.32 -24.80
C VAL A 132 11.76 21.69 -25.04
N PRO A 133 11.43 22.37 -26.16
CA PRO A 133 11.93 23.72 -26.40
C PRO A 133 11.51 24.68 -25.30
N GLN A 134 12.47 25.45 -24.79
CA GLN A 134 12.20 26.53 -23.84
C GLN A 134 11.78 27.79 -24.60
N GLY A 135 10.81 28.53 -24.07
CA GLY A 135 10.31 29.77 -24.66
C GLY A 135 9.89 30.77 -23.59
N ASN A 136 9.96 32.06 -23.92
CA ASN A 136 9.49 33.15 -23.06
C ASN A 136 8.70 34.18 -23.88
N CYS A 137 8.01 35.09 -23.19
CA CYS A 137 7.18 36.12 -23.79
C CYS A 137 7.69 37.54 -23.51
N VAL A 138 8.99 37.72 -23.23
CA VAL A 138 9.56 39.00 -22.76
C VAL A 138 9.43 40.11 -23.81
N GLY A 139 9.40 39.77 -25.10
CA GLY A 139 9.27 40.74 -26.20
C GLY A 139 7.84 41.05 -26.65
N VAL A 140 6.81 40.57 -25.93
CA VAL A 140 5.40 40.71 -26.36
C VAL A 140 4.67 41.73 -25.49
N VAL A 141 3.88 42.61 -26.12
CA VAL A 141 3.14 43.67 -25.43
C VAL A 141 2.17 43.06 -24.39
N PRO A 142 2.26 43.44 -23.09
CA PRO A 142 1.38 42.92 -22.06
C PRO A 142 -0.10 43.18 -22.36
N GLY A 143 -0.96 42.19 -22.11
CA GLY A 143 -2.41 42.26 -22.36
C GLY A 143 -2.82 42.15 -23.84
N SER A 144 -1.88 42.06 -24.78
CA SER A 144 -2.19 41.85 -26.19
C SER A 144 -2.63 40.41 -26.49
N PHE A 145 -3.39 40.22 -27.58
CA PHE A 145 -3.72 38.89 -28.08
C PHE A 145 -2.47 38.02 -28.31
N ALA A 146 -1.39 38.62 -28.85
CA ALA A 146 -0.12 37.95 -29.06
C ALA A 146 0.51 37.44 -27.74
N MET A 147 0.37 38.19 -26.64
CA MET A 147 0.84 37.75 -25.32
C MET A 147 0.07 36.51 -24.87
N TYR A 148 -1.26 36.49 -25.00
CA TYR A 148 -2.07 35.32 -24.63
C TYR A 148 -1.72 34.07 -25.45
N VAL A 149 -1.51 34.22 -26.76
CA VAL A 149 -1.06 33.11 -27.63
C VAL A 149 0.34 32.63 -27.23
N CYS A 150 1.27 33.55 -26.94
CA CYS A 150 2.60 33.21 -26.46
C CYS A 150 2.55 32.46 -25.12
N SER A 151 1.79 32.98 -24.14
CA SER A 151 1.61 32.34 -22.84
C SER A 151 0.98 30.96 -22.96
N MET A 152 -0.01 30.80 -23.84
CA MET A 152 -0.61 29.49 -24.14
C MET A 152 0.41 28.51 -24.70
N LYS A 153 1.28 28.95 -25.63
CA LYS A 153 2.35 28.12 -26.18
C LYS A 153 3.36 27.70 -25.10
N VAL A 154 3.80 28.63 -24.26
CA VAL A 154 4.74 28.34 -23.16
C VAL A 154 4.10 27.38 -22.14
N ALA A 155 2.82 27.59 -21.80
CA ALA A 155 2.08 26.68 -20.92
C ALA A 155 1.89 25.28 -21.53
N ALA A 156 1.62 25.18 -22.83
CA ALA A 156 1.52 23.89 -23.51
C ALA A 156 2.86 23.13 -23.48
N LEU A 157 3.97 23.84 -23.70
CA LEU A 157 5.31 23.26 -23.63
C LEU A 157 5.68 22.83 -22.21
N SER A 158 5.32 23.60 -21.18
CA SER A 158 5.65 23.25 -19.79
C SER A 158 4.92 21.99 -19.28
N VAL A 159 3.73 21.71 -19.82
CA VAL A 159 2.97 20.49 -19.46
C VAL A 159 3.45 19.25 -20.24
N PHE A 160 4.14 19.43 -21.37
CA PHE A 160 4.58 18.31 -22.21
C PHE A 160 5.48 17.31 -21.47
N GLY A 161 6.42 17.80 -20.67
CA GLY A 161 7.33 16.98 -19.89
C GLY A 161 6.62 16.04 -18.91
N PRO A 162 5.83 16.58 -17.96
CA PRO A 162 5.01 15.78 -17.04
C PRO A 162 4.05 14.81 -17.75
N VAL A 163 3.42 15.22 -18.85
CA VAL A 163 2.53 14.33 -19.63
C VAL A 163 3.31 13.19 -20.28
N GLY A 164 4.46 13.48 -20.89
CA GLY A 164 5.35 12.47 -21.47
C GLY A 164 5.80 11.44 -20.42
N LEU A 165 6.19 11.91 -19.23
CA LEU A 165 6.53 11.02 -18.12
C LEU A 165 5.32 10.20 -17.64
N MET A 166 4.14 10.81 -17.53
CA MET A 166 2.91 10.10 -17.15
C MET A 166 2.60 8.97 -18.14
N VAL A 167 2.71 9.23 -19.45
CA VAL A 167 2.54 8.21 -20.50
C VAL A 167 3.58 7.10 -20.34
N LEU A 168 4.86 7.46 -20.12
CA LEU A 168 5.92 6.48 -19.86
C LEU A 168 5.59 5.58 -18.66
N LEU A 169 5.18 6.16 -17.53
CA LEU A 169 4.79 5.42 -16.33
C LEU A 169 3.58 4.52 -16.56
N ILE A 170 2.60 4.96 -17.35
CA ILE A 170 1.44 4.16 -17.73
C ILE A 170 1.85 2.96 -18.59
N VAL A 171 2.75 3.15 -19.55
CA VAL A 171 3.27 2.07 -20.39
C VAL A 171 4.09 1.09 -19.55
N MET A 172 4.94 1.60 -18.66
CA MET A 172 5.80 0.78 -17.79
C MET A 172 5.05 0.13 -16.61
N ARG A 173 3.79 0.48 -16.34
CA ARG A 173 3.04 -0.01 -15.16
C ARG A 173 2.97 -1.54 -15.08
N GLN A 174 2.84 -2.21 -16.22
CA GLN A 174 2.77 -3.68 -16.26
C GLN A 174 4.12 -4.29 -15.91
N THR A 175 5.20 -3.71 -16.43
CA THR A 175 6.57 -4.12 -16.10
C THR A 175 6.89 -3.89 -14.62
N VAL A 176 6.54 -2.71 -14.09
CA VAL A 176 6.73 -2.39 -12.66
C VAL A 176 5.96 -3.36 -11.78
N THR A 177 4.69 -3.65 -12.10
CA THR A 177 3.89 -4.58 -11.30
C THR A 177 4.39 -6.03 -11.40
N ALA A 178 4.88 -6.47 -12.56
CA ALA A 178 5.51 -7.78 -12.71
C ALA A 178 6.81 -7.91 -11.90
N TRP A 179 7.62 -6.85 -11.90
CA TRP A 179 8.85 -6.78 -11.12
C TRP A 179 8.55 -6.81 -9.60
N LEU A 180 7.57 -6.03 -9.14
CA LEU A 180 7.14 -6.04 -7.73
C LEU A 180 6.65 -7.42 -7.29
N LYS A 181 5.89 -8.13 -8.13
CA LYS A 181 5.44 -9.51 -7.83
C LYS A 181 6.61 -10.49 -7.71
N THR A 182 7.70 -10.26 -8.43
CA THR A 182 8.90 -11.10 -8.37
C THR A 182 9.77 -10.76 -7.16
N LEU A 183 9.80 -9.49 -6.76
CA LEU A 183 10.55 -9.02 -5.58
C LEU A 183 9.86 -9.37 -4.26
N MET A 184 8.53 -9.28 -4.19
CA MET A 184 7.76 -9.43 -2.95
C MET A 184 7.97 -10.77 -2.21
N PRO A 185 8.09 -11.93 -2.90
CA PRO A 185 8.43 -13.20 -2.25
C PRO A 185 9.84 -13.25 -1.66
N ARG A 186 10.77 -12.44 -2.19
CA ARG A 186 12.16 -12.36 -1.72
C ARG A 186 12.31 -11.47 -0.48
N LEU A 187 11.31 -10.64 -0.19
CA LEU A 187 11.29 -9.78 0.99
C LEU A 187 10.77 -10.54 2.21
N HIS A 188 11.41 -10.30 3.36
CA HIS A 188 10.91 -10.78 4.65
C HIS A 188 9.47 -10.32 4.87
N THR A 189 8.64 -11.20 5.44
CA THR A 189 7.20 -10.94 5.68
C THR A 189 6.97 -9.62 6.42
N GLU A 190 7.83 -9.32 7.39
CA GLU A 190 7.76 -8.11 8.22
C GLU A 190 8.05 -6.82 7.45
N ALA A 191 8.72 -6.88 6.28
CA ALA A 191 9.04 -5.70 5.48
C ALA A 191 8.00 -5.41 4.38
N ARG A 192 7.04 -6.32 4.15
CA ARG A 192 6.10 -6.20 3.02
C ARG A 192 5.20 -4.96 3.09
N PHE A 193 4.94 -4.42 4.30
CA PHE A 193 4.17 -3.19 4.47
C PHE A 193 4.85 -1.94 3.87
N LEU A 194 6.17 -1.98 3.66
CA LEU A 194 6.95 -0.90 3.06
C LEU A 194 6.83 -0.86 1.54
N VAL A 195 6.46 -1.96 0.88
CA VAL A 195 6.54 -2.10 -0.59
C VAL A 195 5.69 -1.06 -1.30
N GLY A 196 4.41 -0.92 -0.91
CA GLY A 196 3.51 0.08 -1.50
C GLY A 196 3.99 1.51 -1.29
N PRO A 197 4.26 1.94 -0.04
CA PRO A 197 4.80 3.26 0.27
C PRO A 197 6.12 3.58 -0.43
N VAL A 198 7.07 2.66 -0.46
CA VAL A 198 8.37 2.86 -1.13
C VAL A 198 8.20 2.98 -2.63
N ALA A 199 7.36 2.14 -3.25
CA ALA A 199 7.07 2.25 -4.67
C ALA A 199 6.40 3.59 -5.01
N ALA A 200 5.43 4.04 -4.19
CA ALA A 200 4.78 5.34 -4.38
C ALA A 200 5.77 6.50 -4.25
N THR A 201 6.64 6.47 -3.23
CA THR A 201 7.70 7.47 -3.07
C THR A 201 8.63 7.48 -4.28
N ALA A 202 9.13 6.33 -4.73
CA ALA A 202 10.07 6.25 -5.85
C ALA A 202 9.46 6.77 -7.17
N LEU A 203 8.21 6.38 -7.46
CA LEU A 203 7.49 6.84 -8.66
C LEU A 203 7.21 8.35 -8.59
N PHE A 204 6.86 8.87 -7.42
CA PHE A 204 6.66 10.31 -7.25
C PHE A 204 7.99 11.07 -7.35
N THR A 205 9.07 10.58 -6.74
CA THR A 205 10.42 11.15 -6.85
C THR A 205 10.87 11.23 -8.32
N MET A 206 10.59 10.20 -9.13
CA MET A 206 10.89 10.22 -10.57
C MET A 206 10.27 11.43 -11.29
N ALA A 207 9.01 11.76 -10.98
CA ALA A 207 8.34 12.92 -11.56
C ALA A 207 8.81 14.24 -10.93
N TRP A 208 8.89 14.29 -9.61
CA TRP A 208 9.19 15.49 -8.83
C TRP A 208 10.62 15.99 -9.06
N ALA A 209 11.60 15.08 -9.09
CA ALA A 209 13.01 15.43 -9.24
C ALA A 209 13.37 15.98 -10.64
N GLY A 210 12.53 15.73 -11.63
CA GLY A 210 12.68 16.30 -12.98
C GLY A 210 12.24 17.75 -13.10
N VAL A 211 11.35 18.20 -12.21
CA VAL A 211 10.83 19.58 -12.19
C VAL A 211 11.62 20.47 -11.21
N HIS A 212 12.16 19.87 -10.14
CA HIS A 212 12.87 20.60 -9.07
C HIS A 212 14.38 20.30 -9.02
N ASP A 213 14.99 19.98 -10.16
CA ASP A 213 16.40 19.60 -10.25
C ASP A 213 17.37 20.73 -9.86
N ALA A 214 17.05 21.98 -10.21
CA ALA A 214 17.86 23.16 -9.93
C ALA A 214 17.84 23.59 -8.46
N ALA A 215 16.84 23.15 -7.68
CA ALA A 215 16.64 23.63 -6.31
C ALA A 215 16.11 22.55 -5.34
N PRO A 216 16.78 21.39 -5.22
CA PRO A 216 16.28 20.24 -4.45
C PRO A 216 16.19 20.51 -2.94
N GLY A 217 17.01 21.43 -2.42
CA GLY A 217 17.05 21.78 -1.00
C GLY A 217 16.08 22.90 -0.61
N ARG A 218 15.31 23.50 -1.54
CA ARG A 218 14.32 24.52 -1.17
C ARG A 218 13.24 23.87 -0.30
N SER A 219 12.88 24.56 0.79
CA SER A 219 11.93 24.04 1.78
C SER A 219 10.58 24.75 1.69
N GLY A 220 9.52 23.95 1.78
CA GLY A 220 8.14 24.39 2.02
C GLY A 220 7.68 23.84 3.37
N LEU A 221 6.86 22.78 3.33
CA LEU A 221 6.65 21.93 4.51
C LEU A 221 7.90 21.09 4.81
N LEU A 222 8.54 20.60 3.74
CA LEU A 222 9.79 19.85 3.77
C LEU A 222 10.70 20.31 2.61
N PRO A 223 12.01 19.98 2.65
CA PRO A 223 12.87 20.10 1.47
C PRO A 223 12.30 19.34 0.27
N GLN A 224 12.42 19.88 -0.95
CA GLN A 224 11.87 19.24 -2.16
C GLN A 224 12.37 17.81 -2.36
N ASN A 225 13.60 17.51 -1.95
CA ASN A 225 14.19 16.17 -2.01
C ASN A 225 13.78 15.20 -0.89
N VAL A 226 13.07 15.67 0.12
CA VAL A 226 12.49 14.85 1.20
C VAL A 226 10.98 14.71 1.04
N PHE A 227 10.30 15.72 0.49
CA PHE A 227 8.86 15.77 0.33
C PHE A 227 8.21 14.52 -0.29
N PRO A 228 8.81 13.82 -1.28
CA PRO A 228 8.24 12.57 -1.82
C PRO A 228 7.96 11.49 -0.76
N ALA A 229 8.68 11.49 0.38
CA ALA A 229 8.39 10.60 1.51
C ALA A 229 6.96 10.76 2.06
N VAL A 230 6.37 11.96 1.94
CA VAL A 230 4.98 12.24 2.33
C VAL A 230 4.00 11.49 1.44
N VAL A 231 4.31 11.29 0.15
CA VAL A 231 3.46 10.49 -0.75
C VAL A 231 3.48 9.01 -0.36
N GLY A 232 4.65 8.48 0.02
CA GLY A 232 4.75 7.14 0.60
C GLY A 232 3.99 7.03 1.91
N LEU A 233 4.12 8.01 2.81
CA LEU A 233 3.39 8.05 4.07
C LEU A 233 1.87 8.12 3.85
N PHE A 234 1.40 8.92 2.89
CA PHE A 234 0.00 8.97 2.50
C PHE A 234 -0.49 7.62 1.98
N THR A 235 0.32 6.94 1.16
CA THR A 235 0.02 5.59 0.65
C THR A 235 -0.11 4.58 1.78
N PHE A 236 0.78 4.63 2.77
CA PHE A 236 0.68 3.83 4.00
C PHE A 236 -0.60 4.15 4.77
N ALA A 237 -0.89 5.44 5.00
CA ALA A 237 -2.05 5.89 5.76
C ALA A 237 -3.36 5.45 5.10
N VAL A 238 -3.48 5.54 3.78
CA VAL A 238 -4.64 5.04 3.02
C VAL A 238 -4.79 3.53 3.20
N GLY A 239 -3.72 2.75 3.09
CA GLY A 239 -3.77 1.30 3.27
C GLY A 239 -4.14 0.88 4.70
N ARG A 240 -3.62 1.58 5.71
CA ARG A 240 -3.75 1.22 7.12
C ARG A 240 -5.03 1.75 7.77
N TYR A 241 -5.41 2.99 7.48
CA TYR A 241 -6.52 3.70 8.12
C TYR A 241 -7.74 3.87 7.20
N GLY A 242 -7.60 3.59 5.89
CA GLY A 242 -8.67 3.73 4.90
C GLY A 242 -10.01 3.12 5.30
N PRO A 243 -10.08 1.86 5.76
CA PRO A 243 -11.34 1.25 6.20
C PRO A 243 -12.01 1.96 7.39
N ALA A 244 -11.22 2.55 8.30
CA ALA A 244 -11.77 3.33 9.42
C ALA A 244 -12.29 4.69 8.92
N VAL A 245 -11.52 5.37 8.06
CA VAL A 245 -11.91 6.65 7.46
C VAL A 245 -13.16 6.50 6.59
N GLN A 246 -13.24 5.45 5.76
CA GLN A 246 -14.41 5.17 4.92
C GLN A 246 -15.67 4.88 5.74
N ARG A 247 -15.55 4.20 6.89
CA ARG A 247 -16.67 4.00 7.82
C ARG A 247 -17.09 5.31 8.47
N ALA A 248 -16.15 6.11 8.95
CA ALA A 248 -16.43 7.40 9.57
C ALA A 248 -17.09 8.39 8.59
N LEU A 249 -16.69 8.34 7.32
CA LEU A 249 -17.23 9.18 6.24
C LEU A 249 -18.27 8.44 5.38
N GLY A 250 -18.97 7.44 5.93
CA GLY A 250 -19.87 6.57 5.16
C GLY A 250 -20.86 7.33 4.26
N ALA A 251 -21.55 8.33 4.83
CA ALA A 251 -22.50 9.16 4.09
C ALA A 251 -21.87 9.90 2.89
N PHE A 252 -20.63 10.36 3.02
CA PHE A 252 -19.90 10.99 1.92
C PHE A 252 -19.59 9.98 0.81
N PHE A 253 -19.10 8.79 1.17
CA PHE A 253 -18.80 7.75 0.18
C PHE A 253 -20.07 7.24 -0.51
N ASP A 254 -21.21 7.16 0.21
CA ASP A 254 -22.51 6.80 -0.37
C ASP A 254 -23.00 7.86 -1.35
N PHE A 255 -22.84 9.15 -1.02
CA PHE A 255 -23.16 10.25 -1.92
C PHE A 255 -22.26 10.26 -3.16
N ARG A 256 -20.95 10.17 -2.96
CA ARG A 256 -19.95 10.06 -4.04
C ARG A 256 -20.28 8.92 -4.99
N ASP A 257 -20.75 7.80 -4.45
CA ASP A 257 -20.99 6.60 -5.24
C ASP A 257 -22.17 6.73 -6.21
N ARG A 258 -23.01 7.76 -6.07
CA ARG A 258 -24.08 8.12 -7.02
C ARG A 258 -23.55 8.68 -8.35
N PHE A 259 -22.33 9.20 -8.36
CA PHE A 259 -21.74 9.79 -9.57
C PHE A 259 -21.01 8.73 -10.41
N PRO A 260 -21.08 8.79 -11.76
CA PRO A 260 -20.31 7.90 -12.62
C PRO A 260 -18.81 8.15 -12.45
N ARG A 261 -17.99 7.11 -12.71
CA ARG A 261 -16.53 7.16 -12.49
C ARG A 261 -15.85 8.33 -13.20
N TRP A 262 -16.25 8.65 -14.43
CA TRP A 262 -15.65 9.75 -15.19
C TRP A 262 -15.84 11.12 -14.51
N MET A 263 -17.01 11.38 -13.91
CA MET A 263 -17.24 12.62 -13.14
C MET A 263 -16.34 12.69 -11.90
N ARG A 264 -16.08 11.55 -11.26
CA ARG A 264 -15.16 11.49 -10.10
C ARG A 264 -13.72 11.79 -10.52
N PHE A 265 -13.29 11.31 -11.69
CA PHE A 265 -11.99 11.68 -12.26
C PHE A 265 -11.90 13.17 -12.57
N VAL A 266 -12.95 13.73 -13.18
CA VAL A 266 -13.03 15.18 -13.44
C VAL A 266 -12.92 15.97 -12.13
N ALA A 267 -13.67 15.59 -11.09
CA ALA A 267 -13.57 16.24 -9.78
C ALA A 267 -12.16 16.14 -9.16
N ALA A 268 -11.53 14.96 -9.21
CA ALA A 268 -10.18 14.75 -8.72
C ALA A 268 -9.12 15.62 -9.43
N MET A 269 -9.35 15.96 -10.71
CA MET A 269 -8.46 16.85 -11.48
C MET A 269 -8.78 18.33 -11.29
N LEU A 270 -10.06 18.70 -11.30
CA LEU A 270 -10.49 20.10 -11.26
C LEU A 270 -10.24 20.76 -9.91
N VAL A 271 -10.35 20.02 -8.79
CA VAL A 271 -10.18 20.63 -7.46
C VAL A 271 -8.74 21.13 -7.25
N PRO A 272 -7.68 20.34 -7.47
CA PRO A 272 -6.30 20.84 -7.36
C PRO A 272 -5.97 21.91 -8.40
N LEU A 273 -6.52 21.80 -9.62
CA LEU A 273 -6.33 22.79 -10.67
C LEU A 273 -6.95 24.15 -10.31
N ALA A 274 -8.17 24.14 -9.78
CA ALA A 274 -8.84 25.35 -9.31
C ALA A 274 -8.06 25.98 -8.14
N LEU A 275 -7.58 25.18 -7.20
CA LEU A 275 -6.74 25.68 -6.10
C LEU A 275 -5.43 26.29 -6.63
N SER A 276 -4.78 25.63 -7.60
CA SER A 276 -3.59 26.16 -8.27
C SER A 276 -3.89 27.52 -8.92
N LEU A 277 -4.99 27.63 -9.68
CA LEU A 277 -5.43 28.87 -10.30
C LEU A 277 -5.63 29.99 -9.27
N ILE A 278 -6.37 29.72 -8.19
CA ILE A 278 -6.64 30.67 -7.11
C ILE A 278 -5.33 31.17 -6.48
N ILE A 279 -4.39 30.27 -6.20
CA ILE A 279 -3.09 30.61 -5.61
C ILE A 279 -2.23 31.44 -6.57
N THR A 280 -2.31 31.17 -7.87
CA THR A 280 -1.56 31.90 -8.91
C THR A 280 -2.23 33.20 -9.35
N TYR A 281 -3.46 33.49 -8.90
CA TYR A 281 -4.18 34.73 -9.18
C TYR A 281 -3.69 35.90 -8.31
N GLN A 282 -2.39 36.15 -8.35
CA GLN A 282 -1.71 37.22 -7.60
C GLN A 282 -0.56 37.77 -8.45
N GLN A 283 -0.23 39.07 -8.31
CA GLN A 283 0.87 39.67 -9.08
C GLN A 283 2.26 39.11 -8.73
N ARG A 284 2.44 38.63 -7.49
CA ARG A 284 3.65 37.90 -7.06
C ARG A 284 3.22 36.73 -6.19
N VAL A 285 3.68 35.54 -6.56
CA VAL A 285 3.45 34.32 -5.78
C VAL A 285 4.58 34.19 -4.76
N SER A 286 4.32 34.53 -3.50
CA SER A 286 5.24 34.23 -2.40
C SER A 286 5.10 32.76 -1.96
N GLN A 287 6.14 32.18 -1.35
CA GLN A 287 6.11 30.82 -0.78
C GLN A 287 5.78 29.72 -1.82
N GLU A 288 6.42 29.79 -3.00
CA GLU A 288 6.22 28.85 -4.12
C GLU A 288 6.29 27.39 -3.68
N THR A 289 7.40 26.99 -3.04
CA THR A 289 7.63 25.62 -2.56
C THR A 289 6.52 25.11 -1.63
N LEU A 290 6.08 25.94 -0.69
CA LEU A 290 5.01 25.58 0.26
C LEU A 290 3.69 25.38 -0.49
N LYS A 291 3.35 26.29 -1.41
CA LYS A 291 2.12 26.25 -2.20
C LYS A 291 2.08 25.03 -3.11
N GLU A 292 3.18 24.70 -3.78
CA GLU A 292 3.31 23.50 -4.60
C GLU A 292 3.06 22.22 -3.78
N GLN A 293 3.70 22.09 -2.62
CA GLN A 293 3.52 20.93 -1.73
C GLN A 293 2.09 20.83 -1.20
N VAL A 294 1.44 21.95 -0.86
CA VAL A 294 0.03 21.99 -0.46
C VAL A 294 -0.88 21.53 -1.59
N ILE A 295 -0.64 21.96 -2.84
CA ILE A 295 -1.41 21.50 -4.00
C ILE A 295 -1.30 19.98 -4.15
N VAL A 296 -0.11 19.40 -3.98
CA VAL A 296 0.07 17.94 -4.02
C VAL A 296 -0.73 17.24 -2.92
N LEU A 297 -0.71 17.75 -1.68
CA LEU A 297 -1.49 17.17 -0.58
C LEU A 297 -3.00 17.23 -0.84
N VAL A 298 -3.48 18.34 -1.38
CA VAL A 298 -4.88 18.48 -1.79
C VAL A 298 -5.21 17.52 -2.93
N ALA A 299 -4.32 17.34 -3.91
CA ALA A 299 -4.49 16.38 -4.99
C ALA A 299 -4.56 14.93 -4.48
N LEU A 300 -3.72 14.55 -3.52
CA LEU A 300 -3.75 13.23 -2.89
C LEU A 300 -5.06 13.01 -2.12
N ALA A 301 -5.46 13.97 -1.28
CA ALA A 301 -6.69 13.88 -0.49
C ALA A 301 -7.94 13.80 -1.37
N THR A 302 -8.05 14.68 -2.37
CA THR A 302 -9.18 14.70 -3.31
C THR A 302 -9.23 13.44 -4.17
N SER A 303 -8.08 12.94 -4.64
CA SER A 303 -8.00 11.68 -5.37
C SER A 303 -8.44 10.50 -4.52
N TYR A 304 -8.03 10.43 -3.25
CA TYR A 304 -8.50 9.39 -2.33
C TYR A 304 -10.02 9.46 -2.14
N LEU A 305 -10.55 10.64 -1.82
CA LEU A 305 -11.99 10.81 -1.61
C LEU A 305 -12.80 10.47 -2.86
N ALA A 306 -12.37 10.92 -4.03
CA ALA A 306 -13.10 10.72 -5.28
C ALA A 306 -12.95 9.32 -5.89
N LEU A 307 -11.75 8.72 -5.81
CA LEU A 307 -11.38 7.55 -6.63
C LEU A 307 -11.07 6.28 -5.83
N ALA A 308 -10.84 6.35 -4.51
CA ALA A 308 -10.50 5.16 -3.76
C ALA A 308 -11.65 4.13 -3.79
N PRO A 309 -11.36 2.86 -4.13
CA PRO A 309 -12.36 1.80 -4.10
C PRO A 309 -12.81 1.54 -2.65
N ARG A 310 -14.04 1.05 -2.46
CA ARG A 310 -14.47 0.61 -1.13
C ARG A 310 -13.67 -0.61 -0.70
N ALA A 311 -13.36 -0.69 0.59
CA ALA A 311 -12.63 -1.84 1.15
C ALA A 311 -13.33 -3.19 0.86
N GLY A 312 -14.68 -3.20 0.82
CA GLY A 312 -15.47 -4.39 0.48
C GLY A 312 -15.33 -4.84 -0.98
N ASP A 313 -15.26 -3.89 -1.91
CA ASP A 313 -15.18 -4.17 -3.35
C ASP A 313 -13.84 -4.84 -3.73
N LEU A 314 -12.75 -4.45 -3.05
CA LEU A 314 -11.43 -5.07 -3.20
C LEU A 314 -11.47 -6.57 -2.82
N LEU A 315 -12.09 -6.90 -1.69
CA LEU A 315 -12.21 -8.29 -1.22
C LEU A 315 -13.13 -9.12 -2.14
N ALA A 316 -14.22 -8.52 -2.62
CA ALA A 316 -15.12 -9.16 -3.59
C ALA A 316 -14.39 -9.46 -4.91
N GLY A 317 -13.62 -8.51 -5.44
CA GLY A 317 -12.82 -8.70 -6.65
C GLY A 317 -11.74 -9.78 -6.49
N VAL A 318 -11.06 -9.83 -5.34
CA VAL A 318 -10.08 -10.89 -5.04
C VAL A 318 -10.75 -12.26 -5.00
N ARG A 319 -11.92 -12.38 -4.37
CA ARG A 319 -12.68 -13.63 -4.28
C ARG A 319 -13.08 -14.15 -5.67
N GLU A 320 -13.56 -13.27 -6.54
CA GLU A 320 -13.89 -13.63 -7.93
C GLU A 320 -12.67 -14.07 -8.74
N MET A 321 -11.51 -13.42 -8.55
CA MET A 321 -10.25 -13.84 -9.21
C MET A 321 -9.77 -15.21 -8.74
N VAL A 322 -9.88 -15.51 -7.43
CA VAL A 322 -9.54 -16.83 -6.88
C VAL A 322 -10.48 -17.89 -7.43
N LYS A 323 -11.79 -17.61 -7.48
CA LYS A 323 -12.80 -18.51 -8.04
C LYS A 323 -12.52 -18.83 -9.52
N LYS A 324 -12.17 -17.83 -10.33
CA LYS A 324 -11.78 -18.03 -11.74
C LYS A 324 -10.51 -18.86 -11.92
N ARG A 325 -9.54 -18.77 -11.00
CA ARG A 325 -8.33 -19.61 -11.04
C ARG A 325 -8.56 -21.04 -10.58
N GLN A 326 -9.52 -21.27 -9.68
CA GLN A 326 -9.85 -22.59 -9.15
C GLN A 326 -10.83 -23.38 -10.05
N GLY A 327 -11.63 -22.70 -10.86
CA GLY A 327 -12.59 -23.32 -11.78
C GLY A 327 -12.08 -23.52 -13.23
N GLY A 328 -10.78 -23.38 -13.48
CA GLY A 328 -10.18 -23.48 -14.81
C GLY A 328 -9.12 -24.58 -14.93
N GLY A 329 -9.28 -25.69 -14.20
CA GLY A 329 -8.46 -26.89 -14.30
C GLY A 329 -9.24 -28.03 -14.94
#